data_AF-A0A9P7X603-F1
#
_entry.id   AF-A0A9P7X603-F1
#
_cell.length_a   1.000
_cell.length_b   1.000
_cell.length_c   1.000
_cell.angle_alpha   90.00
_cell.angle_beta   90.00
_cell.angle_gamma   90.00
#
_symmetry.space_group_name_H-M   'P 1'
#
loop_
_entity.id
_entity.type
_entity.pdbx_description
1 polymer ?
#
loop_
_entity_poly.entity_id
_entity_poly.type
_entity_poly.pdbx_seq_one_letter_code
_entity_poly.pdbx_strand_id
1 'polypeptide(L)'
;MANIATPAFLSRIRALYPIQPSAVRNPWFIAAAVAFSASNVPEAVPLVYQHAVREVDGVDDRLLVVRKIKDALFKSGLLSGYPKAINALVALHNELPEELRDKKPLRDLSRSTDALTQAGHAYFESTYGDTSASVQGLLDGAFPDLGYFSRTIGYGYVYSFSDVLGHVDTSFAMISALIASDTPLQVGWHLRGAIRNGASEAEVRAVRQIAIDASSAAGIQWKHTIPNLDS
;
A
#
# COMPACT_ATOMS: atom_id res chain seq x y z
N MET A 1 -2.07 4.70 -25.58
CA MET A 1 -1.37 4.81 -24.28
C MET A 1 -0.11 3.99 -24.39
N ALA A 2 1.04 4.52 -23.98
CA ALA A 2 2.27 3.72 -23.94
C ALA A 2 2.01 2.47 -23.09
N ASN A 3 2.60 1.34 -23.46
CA ASN A 3 2.43 0.08 -22.74
C ASN A 3 3.24 0.15 -21.44
N ILE A 4 2.74 0.87 -20.42
CA ILE A 4 3.53 1.31 -19.25
C ILE A 4 3.98 0.14 -18.37
N ALA A 5 3.12 -0.88 -18.18
CA ALA A 5 3.41 -2.06 -17.38
C ALA A 5 3.75 -3.29 -18.24
N THR A 6 4.72 -3.16 -19.16
CA THR A 6 5.17 -4.31 -19.98
C THR A 6 5.71 -5.45 -19.13
N PRO A 7 5.69 -6.71 -19.62
CA PRO A 7 6.33 -7.84 -18.95
C PRO A 7 7.81 -7.58 -18.59
N ALA A 8 8.58 -6.97 -19.48
CA ALA A 8 9.99 -6.63 -19.25
C ALA A 8 10.16 -5.61 -18.12
N PHE A 9 9.33 -4.57 -18.09
CA PHE A 9 9.34 -3.58 -17.01
C PHE A 9 8.97 -4.21 -15.66
N LEU A 10 7.91 -5.02 -15.62
CA LEU A 10 7.44 -5.69 -14.41
C LEU A 10 8.49 -6.68 -13.86
N SER A 11 9.17 -7.43 -14.73
CA SER A 11 10.29 -8.30 -14.31
C SER A 11 11.46 -7.50 -13.74
N ARG A 12 11.78 -6.34 -14.34
CA ARG A 12 12.86 -5.47 -13.84
C ARG A 12 12.55 -4.94 -12.44
N ILE A 13 11.35 -4.40 -12.20
CA ILE A 13 11.01 -3.87 -10.87
C ILE A 13 10.83 -5.00 -9.84
N ARG A 14 10.32 -6.18 -10.24
CA ARG A 14 10.29 -7.38 -9.39
C ARG A 14 11.67 -7.75 -8.87
N ALA A 15 12.70 -7.66 -9.74
CA ALA A 15 14.08 -8.01 -9.40
C ALA A 15 14.75 -7.03 -8.42
N LEU A 16 14.15 -5.87 -8.14
CA LEU A 16 14.64 -4.93 -7.12
C LEU A 16 14.39 -5.45 -5.70
N TYR A 17 13.34 -6.26 -5.51
CA TYR A 17 12.99 -6.79 -4.19
C TYR A 17 13.85 -8.01 -3.83
N PRO A 18 14.31 -8.15 -2.57
CA PRO A 18 15.06 -9.33 -2.14
C PRO A 18 14.34 -10.64 -2.48
N ILE A 19 15.12 -11.68 -2.79
CA ILE A 19 14.57 -12.99 -3.13
C ILE A 19 13.70 -13.50 -1.97
N GLN A 20 12.50 -13.96 -2.31
CA GLN A 20 11.55 -14.51 -1.35
C GLN A 20 11.31 -16.01 -1.60
N PRO A 21 10.95 -16.79 -0.57
CA PRO A 21 10.71 -18.23 -0.71
C PRO A 21 9.56 -18.58 -1.66
N SER A 22 8.60 -17.67 -1.87
CA SER A 22 7.50 -17.87 -2.80
C SER A 22 7.05 -16.56 -3.46
N ALA A 23 6.48 -16.67 -4.66
CA ALA A 23 5.96 -15.52 -5.40
C ALA A 23 4.81 -14.80 -4.65
N VAL A 24 3.96 -15.56 -3.95
CA VAL A 24 2.83 -15.04 -3.13
C VAL A 24 3.32 -14.18 -1.95
N ARG A 25 4.52 -14.47 -1.43
CA ARG A 25 5.16 -13.73 -0.34
C ARG A 25 5.95 -12.52 -0.81
N ASN A 26 6.20 -12.36 -2.12
CA ASN A 26 6.98 -11.23 -2.62
C ASN A 26 6.09 -9.99 -2.82
N PRO A 27 6.21 -8.94 -1.98
CA PRO A 27 5.30 -7.80 -1.98
C PRO A 27 5.60 -6.78 -3.08
N TRP A 28 6.52 -7.04 -4.02
CA TRP A 28 6.82 -6.12 -5.13
C TRP A 28 5.55 -5.65 -5.87
N PHE A 29 4.57 -6.55 -6.03
CA PHE A 29 3.32 -6.25 -6.72
C PHE A 29 2.41 -5.30 -5.92
N ILE A 30 2.53 -5.26 -4.58
CA ILE A 30 1.83 -4.29 -3.73
C ILE A 30 2.33 -2.89 -4.06
N ALA A 31 3.66 -2.71 -4.04
CA ALA A 31 4.27 -1.42 -4.30
C ALA A 31 3.96 -0.92 -5.72
N ALA A 32 4.11 -1.80 -6.73
CA ALA A 32 3.82 -1.46 -8.11
C ALA A 32 2.34 -1.12 -8.35
N ALA A 33 1.40 -1.95 -7.87
CA ALA A 33 -0.03 -1.72 -8.06
C ALA A 33 -0.50 -0.43 -7.38
N VAL A 34 -0.03 -0.17 -6.16
CA VAL A 34 -0.36 1.08 -5.45
C VAL A 34 0.23 2.30 -6.14
N ALA A 35 1.48 2.25 -6.60
CA ALA A 35 2.10 3.36 -7.32
C ALA A 35 1.34 3.69 -8.62
N PHE A 36 0.93 2.69 -9.41
CA PHE A 36 0.11 2.92 -10.60
C PHE A 36 -1.28 3.48 -10.28
N SER A 37 -1.94 2.94 -9.26
CA SER A 37 -3.22 3.46 -8.78
C SER A 37 -3.11 4.93 -8.36
N ALA A 38 -2.16 5.26 -7.49
CA ALA A 38 -1.94 6.61 -6.99
C ALA A 38 -1.52 7.59 -8.12
N SER A 39 -0.88 7.08 -9.17
CA SER A 39 -0.54 7.83 -10.39
C SER A 39 -1.70 7.97 -11.38
N ASN A 40 -2.89 7.46 -11.04
CA ASN A 40 -4.09 7.47 -11.89
C ASN A 40 -3.91 6.70 -13.22
N VAL A 41 -3.23 5.55 -13.16
CA VAL A 41 -3.04 4.58 -14.26
C VAL A 41 -3.69 3.24 -13.87
N PRO A 42 -5.01 3.19 -13.69
CA PRO A 42 -5.72 2.00 -13.20
C PRO A 42 -5.57 0.78 -14.12
N GLU A 43 -5.39 0.97 -15.43
CA GLU A 43 -5.21 -0.08 -16.43
C GLU A 43 -3.91 -0.90 -16.25
N ALA A 44 -2.93 -0.36 -15.52
CA ALA A 44 -1.69 -1.08 -15.22
C ALA A 44 -1.86 -2.10 -14.07
N VAL A 45 -2.86 -1.92 -13.20
CA VAL A 45 -3.07 -2.77 -12.01
C VAL A 45 -3.39 -4.23 -12.37
N PRO A 46 -4.30 -4.53 -13.33
CA PRO A 46 -4.49 -5.91 -13.79
C PRO A 46 -3.23 -6.54 -14.38
N LEU A 47 -2.40 -5.76 -15.08
CA LEU A 47 -1.15 -6.25 -15.66
C LEU A 47 -0.13 -6.65 -14.57
N VAL A 48 -0.05 -5.87 -13.48
CA VAL A 48 0.75 -6.23 -12.30
C VAL A 48 0.25 -7.54 -11.70
N TYR A 49 -1.07 -7.68 -11.49
CA TYR A 49 -1.66 -8.92 -10.98
C TYR A 49 -1.32 -10.11 -11.87
N GLN A 50 -1.60 -10.02 -13.18
CA GLN A 50 -1.35 -11.08 -14.14
C GLN A 50 0.12 -11.49 -14.17
N HIS A 51 1.05 -10.54 -13.99
CA HIS A 51 2.48 -10.84 -13.90
C HIS A 51 2.85 -11.53 -12.58
N ALA A 52 2.28 -11.08 -11.46
CA ALA A 52 2.56 -11.62 -10.14
C ALA A 52 2.11 -13.08 -9.97
N VAL A 53 1.05 -13.50 -10.67
CA VAL A 53 0.50 -14.87 -10.58
C VAL A 53 0.96 -15.84 -11.66
N ARG A 54 1.92 -15.46 -12.53
CA ARG A 54 2.39 -16.36 -13.61
C ARG A 54 2.99 -17.67 -13.11
N GLU A 55 3.65 -17.61 -11.97
CA GLU A 55 4.35 -18.73 -11.31
C GLU A 55 3.63 -19.15 -10.02
N VAL A 56 2.35 -18.78 -9.89
CA VAL A 56 1.52 -19.09 -8.72
C VAL A 56 0.49 -20.14 -9.12
N ASP A 57 0.71 -21.36 -8.63
CA ASP A 57 -0.21 -22.47 -8.81
C ASP A 57 -1.33 -22.43 -7.76
N GLY A 58 -2.52 -22.92 -8.11
CA GLY A 58 -3.65 -23.03 -7.18
C GLY A 58 -4.52 -21.78 -7.09
N VAL A 59 -5.83 -22.01 -6.97
CA VAL A 59 -6.85 -20.96 -6.91
C VAL A 59 -6.71 -20.13 -5.62
N ASP A 60 -6.40 -20.79 -4.50
CA ASP A 60 -6.31 -20.13 -3.18
C ASP A 60 -5.15 -19.13 -3.11
N ASP A 61 -3.98 -19.49 -3.64
CA ASP A 61 -2.81 -18.61 -3.66
C ASP A 61 -3.02 -17.43 -4.62
N ARG A 62 -3.65 -17.66 -5.77
CA ARG A 62 -4.05 -16.59 -6.69
C ARG A 62 -5.07 -15.65 -6.03
N LEU A 63 -6.04 -16.19 -5.30
CA LEU A 63 -7.02 -15.42 -4.55
C LEU A 63 -6.35 -14.59 -3.44
N LEU A 64 -5.35 -15.15 -2.75
CA LEU A 64 -4.56 -14.40 -1.77
C LEU A 64 -3.83 -13.23 -2.42
N VAL A 65 -3.17 -13.40 -3.57
CA VAL A 65 -2.53 -12.29 -4.30
C VAL A 65 -3.54 -11.21 -4.69
N VAL A 66 -4.73 -11.60 -5.19
CA VAL A 66 -5.82 -10.66 -5.49
C VAL A 66 -6.23 -9.87 -4.25
N ARG A 67 -6.46 -10.55 -3.12
CA ARG A 67 -6.85 -9.92 -1.86
C ARG A 67 -5.77 -8.97 -1.35
N LYS A 68 -4.49 -9.34 -1.45
CA LYS A 68 -3.36 -8.47 -1.11
C LYS A 68 -3.35 -7.18 -1.94
N ILE A 69 -3.53 -7.28 -3.26
CA ILE A 69 -3.60 -6.10 -4.13
C ILE A 69 -4.83 -5.24 -3.78
N LYS A 70 -6.01 -5.84 -3.65
CA LYS A 70 -7.24 -5.11 -3.30
C LYS A 70 -7.13 -4.41 -1.95
N ASP A 71 -6.61 -5.07 -0.93
CA ASP A 71 -6.44 -4.48 0.39
C ASP A 71 -5.38 -3.35 0.38
N ALA A 72 -4.30 -3.51 -0.40
CA ALA A 72 -3.31 -2.46 -0.58
C ALA A 72 -3.91 -1.20 -1.26
N LEU A 73 -4.70 -1.40 -2.32
CA LEU A 73 -5.39 -0.30 -3.03
C LEU A 73 -6.42 0.39 -2.14
N PHE A 74 -7.20 -0.38 -1.36
CA PHE A 74 -8.15 0.16 -0.41
C PHE A 74 -7.46 1.01 0.67
N LYS A 75 -6.39 0.47 1.29
CA LYS A 75 -5.61 1.18 2.31
C LYS A 75 -4.96 2.44 1.77
N SER A 76 -4.32 2.35 0.61
CA SER A 76 -3.59 3.48 -0.01
C SER A 76 -4.50 4.55 -0.62
N GLY A 77 -5.76 4.24 -0.90
CA GLY A 77 -6.75 5.21 -1.39
C GLY A 77 -6.98 6.37 -0.42
N LEU A 78 -6.81 6.13 0.88
CA LEU A 78 -6.89 7.19 1.89
C LEU A 78 -5.79 8.26 1.74
N LEU A 79 -4.64 7.89 1.18
CA LEU A 79 -3.48 8.78 1.00
C LEU A 79 -3.44 9.41 -0.40
N SER A 80 -3.81 8.63 -1.42
CA SER A 80 -3.66 9.03 -2.84
C SER A 80 -4.95 9.55 -3.50
N GLY A 81 -6.09 9.39 -2.83
CA GLY A 81 -7.41 9.83 -3.28
C GLY A 81 -8.35 8.67 -3.59
N TYR A 82 -9.55 8.72 -3.00
CA TYR A 82 -10.58 7.68 -3.15
C TYR A 82 -10.98 7.37 -4.61
N PRO A 83 -11.15 8.36 -5.52
CA PRO A 83 -11.49 8.08 -6.91
C PRO A 83 -10.45 7.22 -7.65
N LYS A 84 -9.16 7.44 -7.39
CA LYS A 84 -8.08 6.67 -8.02
C LYS A 84 -8.10 5.21 -7.57
N ALA A 85 -8.31 4.99 -6.26
CA ALA A 85 -8.46 3.65 -5.71
C ALA A 85 -9.70 2.93 -6.26
N ILE A 86 -10.83 3.63 -6.42
CA ILE A 86 -12.04 3.07 -7.05
C ILE A 86 -11.71 2.60 -8.48
N ASN A 87 -11.11 3.47 -9.29
CA ASN A 87 -10.77 3.14 -10.68
C ASN A 87 -9.86 1.90 -10.76
N ALA A 88 -8.82 1.84 -9.91
CA ALA A 88 -7.90 0.71 -9.87
C ALA A 88 -8.57 -0.60 -9.40
N LEU A 89 -9.41 -0.54 -8.36
CA LEU A 89 -10.14 -1.70 -7.85
C LEU A 89 -11.15 -2.23 -8.88
N VAL A 90 -11.86 -1.34 -9.58
CA VAL A 90 -12.81 -1.70 -10.65
C VAL A 90 -12.06 -2.30 -11.84
N ALA A 91 -10.96 -1.69 -12.27
CA ALA A 91 -10.13 -2.22 -13.36
C ALA A 91 -9.65 -3.64 -13.05
N LEU A 92 -9.14 -3.89 -11.84
CA LEU A 92 -8.77 -5.22 -11.40
C LEU A 92 -9.98 -6.17 -11.38
N HIS A 93 -11.10 -5.75 -10.79
CA HIS A 93 -12.30 -6.59 -10.66
C HIS A 93 -12.80 -7.13 -12.00
N ASN A 94 -12.80 -6.28 -13.04
CA ASN A 94 -13.32 -6.64 -14.36
C ASN A 94 -12.50 -7.75 -15.05
N GLU A 95 -11.22 -7.88 -14.70
CA GLU A 95 -10.29 -8.88 -15.26
C GLU A 95 -10.24 -10.18 -14.45
N LEU A 96 -10.91 -10.25 -13.29
CA LEU A 96 -10.87 -11.44 -12.43
C LEU A 96 -11.95 -12.45 -12.86
N PRO A 97 -11.64 -13.76 -12.93
CA PRO A 97 -12.66 -14.80 -13.06
C PRO A 97 -13.49 -14.90 -11.76
N GLU A 98 -14.67 -15.52 -11.82
CA GLU A 98 -15.63 -15.49 -10.71
C GLU A 98 -15.08 -16.09 -9.42
N GLU A 99 -14.32 -17.18 -9.50
CA GLU A 99 -13.71 -17.87 -8.38
C GLU A 99 -12.69 -17.01 -7.60
N LEU A 100 -12.21 -15.92 -8.20
CA LEU A 100 -11.29 -14.96 -7.57
C LEU A 100 -11.99 -13.69 -7.06
N ARG A 101 -13.33 -13.66 -7.05
CA ARG A 101 -14.13 -12.51 -6.59
C ARG A 101 -14.75 -12.78 -5.22
N ASP A 102 -14.25 -12.05 -4.21
CA ASP A 102 -14.89 -12.01 -2.89
C ASP A 102 -16.35 -11.59 -2.99
N LYS A 103 -17.23 -12.32 -2.28
CA LYS A 103 -18.67 -12.04 -2.20
C LYS A 103 -19.07 -11.36 -0.88
N LYS A 104 -18.13 -11.26 0.07
CA LYS A 104 -18.30 -10.64 1.38
C LYS A 104 -17.10 -9.73 1.69
N PRO A 105 -17.27 -8.69 2.52
CA PRO A 105 -16.16 -7.88 3.00
C PRO A 105 -15.11 -8.73 3.73
N LEU A 106 -13.84 -8.36 3.58
CA LEU A 106 -12.72 -9.00 4.30
C LEU A 106 -12.63 -8.53 5.77
N ARG A 107 -13.12 -7.32 6.05
CA ARG A 107 -13.14 -6.71 7.38
C ARG A 107 -14.45 -7.04 8.09
N ASP A 108 -14.39 -7.20 9.41
CA ASP A 108 -15.58 -7.25 10.25
C ASP A 108 -16.25 -5.85 10.33
N LEU A 109 -17.46 -5.76 9.80
CA LEU A 109 -18.25 -4.52 9.77
C LEU A 109 -18.99 -4.23 11.08
N SER A 110 -18.96 -5.14 12.05
CA SER A 110 -19.65 -5.01 13.34
C SER A 110 -18.80 -4.40 14.44
N ARG A 111 -17.51 -4.14 14.18
CA ARG A 111 -16.59 -3.56 15.17
C ARG A 111 -17.09 -2.20 15.65
N SER A 112 -17.12 -2.02 16.97
CA SER A 112 -17.48 -0.75 17.58
C SER A 112 -16.41 0.32 17.31
N THR A 113 -16.83 1.59 17.33
CA THR A 113 -15.93 2.75 17.22
C THR A 113 -14.80 2.71 18.27
N ASP A 114 -15.11 2.28 19.49
CA ASP A 114 -14.10 2.15 20.55
C ASP A 114 -13.06 1.07 20.21
N ALA A 115 -13.50 -0.08 19.72
CA ALA A 115 -12.60 -1.16 19.32
C ALA A 115 -11.73 -0.76 18.12
N LEU A 116 -12.27 0.04 17.19
CA LEU A 116 -11.50 0.62 16.08
C LEU A 116 -10.47 1.62 16.61
N THR A 117 -10.87 2.50 17.51
CA THR A 117 -9.99 3.52 18.11
C THR A 117 -8.82 2.89 18.86
N GLN A 118 -9.07 1.84 19.65
CA GLN A 118 -8.01 1.12 20.38
C GLN A 118 -7.02 0.43 19.43
N ALA A 119 -7.52 -0.27 18.41
CA ALA A 119 -6.66 -0.92 17.42
C ALA A 119 -5.87 0.10 16.59
N GLY A 120 -6.49 1.23 16.26
CA GLY A 120 -5.85 2.32 15.55
C GLY A 120 -4.74 2.96 16.36
N HIS A 121 -4.97 3.21 17.65
CA HIS A 121 -3.95 3.71 18.55
C HIS A 121 -2.75 2.76 18.64
N ALA A 122 -2.99 1.46 18.84
CA ALA A 122 -1.91 0.46 18.91
C ALA A 122 -1.08 0.39 17.61
N TYR A 123 -1.73 0.40 16.44
CA TYR A 123 -1.01 0.39 15.15
C TYR A 123 -0.30 1.72 14.85
N PHE A 124 -0.86 2.84 15.30
CA PHE A 124 -0.23 4.15 15.22
C PHE A 124 1.07 4.18 16.03
N GLU A 125 1.03 3.68 17.26
CA GLU A 125 2.21 3.60 18.12
C GLU A 125 3.32 2.70 17.54
N SER A 126 2.97 1.54 16.97
CA SER A 126 3.97 0.70 16.30
C SER A 126 4.61 1.41 15.11
N THR A 127 3.84 2.24 14.40
CA THR A 127 4.31 2.96 13.21
C THR A 127 5.20 4.15 13.58
N TYR A 128 4.87 4.94 14.60
CA TYR A 128 5.60 6.18 14.93
C TYR A 128 6.57 6.05 16.11
N GLY A 129 6.48 4.99 16.91
CA GLY A 129 7.34 4.76 18.07
C GLY A 129 7.34 5.95 19.04
N ASP A 130 8.53 6.39 19.47
CA ASP A 130 8.68 7.52 20.40
C ASP A 130 8.10 8.84 19.88
N THR A 131 7.89 8.98 18.56
CA THR A 131 7.31 10.19 17.96
C THR A 131 5.77 10.20 17.95
N SER A 132 5.12 9.11 18.37
CA SER A 132 3.66 8.94 18.27
C SER A 132 2.88 10.07 18.93
N ALA A 133 3.22 10.45 20.17
CA ALA A 133 2.55 11.54 20.88
C ALA A 133 2.71 12.89 20.15
N SER A 134 3.89 13.15 19.58
CA SER A 134 4.14 14.39 18.83
C SER A 134 3.37 14.43 17.51
N VAL A 135 3.32 13.32 16.77
CA VAL A 135 2.56 13.25 15.51
C VAL A 135 1.07 13.34 15.79
N GLN A 136 0.54 12.64 16.79
CA GLN A 136 -0.87 12.75 17.16
C GLN A 136 -1.20 14.18 17.63
N GLY A 137 -0.35 14.80 18.45
CA GLY A 137 -0.53 16.18 18.89
C GLY A 137 -0.52 17.18 17.73
N LEU A 138 0.30 16.96 16.71
CA LEU A 138 0.28 17.75 15.47
C LEU A 138 -1.08 17.64 14.76
N LEU A 139 -1.62 16.42 14.62
CA LEU A 139 -2.92 16.20 13.96
C LEU A 139 -4.08 16.81 14.76
N ASP A 140 -4.11 16.55 16.07
CA ASP A 140 -5.13 17.09 16.99
C ASP A 140 -5.12 18.62 17.00
N GLY A 141 -3.92 19.22 17.04
CA GLY A 141 -3.73 20.67 17.05
C GLY A 141 -4.05 21.35 15.73
N ALA A 142 -3.80 20.68 14.60
CA ALA A 142 -4.15 21.20 13.28
C ALA A 142 -5.67 21.24 13.07
N PHE A 143 -6.36 20.15 13.44
CA PHE A 143 -7.82 20.07 13.44
C PHE A 143 -8.27 18.84 14.27
N PRO A 144 -9.04 19.00 15.37
CA PRO A 144 -9.43 17.86 16.20
C PRO A 144 -10.15 16.72 15.46
N ASP A 145 -10.97 17.04 14.46
CA ASP A 145 -11.62 16.01 13.63
C ASP A 145 -10.60 15.22 12.81
N LEU A 146 -9.50 15.85 12.34
CA LEU A 146 -8.39 15.13 11.68
C LEU A 146 -7.70 14.19 12.67
N GLY A 147 -7.49 14.63 13.90
CA GLY A 147 -6.96 13.83 14.99
C GLY A 147 -7.77 12.56 15.25
N TYR A 148 -9.09 12.73 15.43
CA TYR A 148 -10.05 11.64 15.61
C TYR A 148 -10.12 10.74 14.37
N PHE A 149 -10.29 11.33 13.18
CA PHE A 149 -10.39 10.59 11.92
C PHE A 149 -9.15 9.74 11.66
N SER A 150 -7.96 10.30 11.88
CA SER A 150 -6.69 9.58 11.72
C SER A 150 -6.63 8.38 12.65
N ARG A 151 -6.92 8.57 13.94
CA ARG A 151 -6.83 7.50 14.96
C ARG A 151 -7.86 6.41 14.75
N THR A 152 -9.13 6.78 14.58
CA THR A 152 -10.25 5.85 14.60
C THR A 152 -10.55 5.27 13.22
N ILE A 153 -10.56 6.10 12.18
CA ILE A 153 -10.95 5.67 10.84
C ILE A 153 -9.73 5.23 10.04
N GLY A 154 -8.72 6.08 9.92
CA GLY A 154 -7.49 5.77 9.20
C GLY A 154 -6.74 4.59 9.80
N TYR A 155 -6.18 4.78 10.99
CA TYR A 155 -5.42 3.72 11.66
C TYR A 155 -6.32 2.59 12.14
N GLY A 156 -7.49 2.88 12.71
CA GLY A 156 -8.37 1.86 13.30
C GLY A 156 -9.12 0.97 12.31
N TYR A 157 -9.83 1.56 11.35
CA TYR A 157 -10.61 0.76 10.39
C TYR A 157 -9.79 0.35 9.16
N VAL A 158 -9.01 1.28 8.61
CA VAL A 158 -8.34 1.04 7.34
C VAL A 158 -7.04 0.26 7.56
N TYR A 159 -6.15 0.73 8.44
CA TYR A 159 -4.78 0.21 8.51
C TYR A 159 -4.55 -0.93 9.50
N SER A 160 -5.24 -0.98 10.64
CA SER A 160 -5.03 -2.03 11.65
C SER A 160 -5.57 -3.40 11.24
N PHE A 161 -6.30 -3.52 10.13
CA PHE A 161 -6.75 -4.80 9.60
C PHE A 161 -5.55 -5.57 9.03
N SER A 162 -5.13 -6.65 9.68
CA SER A 162 -3.89 -7.38 9.36
C SER A 162 -4.07 -8.79 8.82
N ASP A 163 -5.31 -9.26 8.61
CA ASP A 163 -5.58 -10.65 8.20
C ASP A 163 -5.14 -10.97 6.76
N VAL A 164 -4.94 -9.92 5.93
CA VAL A 164 -4.45 -10.05 4.55
C VAL A 164 -3.08 -9.40 4.38
N LEU A 165 -2.96 -8.10 4.66
CA LEU A 165 -1.69 -7.40 4.69
C LEU A 165 -1.24 -7.20 6.12
N GLY A 166 -0.11 -7.81 6.47
CA GLY A 166 0.56 -7.54 7.75
C GLY A 166 1.07 -6.10 7.85
N HIS A 167 1.72 -5.79 8.97
CA HIS A 167 2.20 -4.42 9.26
C HIS A 167 3.25 -3.94 8.24
N VAL A 168 4.16 -4.82 7.82
CA VAL A 168 5.18 -4.55 6.79
C VAL A 168 4.54 -4.23 5.44
N ASP A 169 3.69 -5.13 4.94
CA ASP A 169 3.00 -4.95 3.64
C ASP A 169 2.10 -3.70 3.63
N THR A 170 1.44 -3.40 4.75
CA THR A 170 0.66 -2.17 4.92
C THR A 170 1.56 -0.92 4.83
N SER A 171 2.75 -0.97 5.44
CA SER A 171 3.73 0.13 5.35
C SER A 171 4.22 0.31 3.91
N PHE A 172 4.41 -0.77 3.16
CA PHE A 172 4.80 -0.71 1.75
C PHE A 172 3.72 -0.09 0.86
N ALA A 173 2.44 -0.41 1.11
CA ALA A 173 1.33 0.26 0.45
C ALA A 173 1.29 1.76 0.76
N MET A 174 1.50 2.16 2.02
CA MET A 174 1.56 3.59 2.40
C MET A 174 2.71 4.32 1.70
N ILE A 175 3.94 3.80 1.80
CA ILE A 175 5.13 4.38 1.17
C ILE A 175 4.90 4.60 -0.33
N SER A 176 4.36 3.59 -1.01
CA SER A 176 4.16 3.64 -2.47
C SER A 176 3.17 4.72 -2.90
N ALA A 177 2.07 4.89 -2.16
CA ALA A 177 1.10 5.95 -2.44
C ALA A 177 1.63 7.35 -2.12
N LEU A 178 2.36 7.49 -1.01
CA LEU A 178 2.94 8.77 -0.60
C LEU A 178 4.03 9.25 -1.57
N ILE A 179 4.84 8.32 -2.08
CA ILE A 179 5.80 8.62 -3.15
C ILE A 179 5.04 9.08 -4.38
N ALA A 180 4.09 8.30 -4.90
CA ALA A 180 3.33 8.68 -6.10
C ALA A 180 2.54 10.00 -5.95
N SER A 181 2.22 10.40 -4.71
CA SER A 181 1.45 11.62 -4.40
C SER A 181 2.31 12.84 -4.03
N ASP A 182 3.63 12.74 -4.08
CA ASP A 182 4.58 13.82 -3.77
C ASP A 182 4.40 14.44 -2.36
N THR A 183 4.27 13.58 -1.33
CA THR A 183 4.08 13.99 0.07
C THR A 183 5.31 13.63 0.94
N PRO A 184 6.41 14.41 0.87
CA PRO A 184 7.72 14.00 1.40
C PRO A 184 7.73 13.82 2.93
N LEU A 185 7.05 14.67 3.70
CA LEU A 185 7.03 14.54 5.16
C LEU A 185 6.55 13.15 5.60
N GLN A 186 5.43 12.71 5.02
CA GLN A 186 4.83 11.41 5.31
C GLN A 186 5.68 10.27 4.74
N VAL A 187 6.31 10.43 3.57
CA VAL A 187 7.26 9.42 3.05
C VAL A 187 8.34 9.15 4.09
N GLY A 188 8.98 10.18 4.65
CA GLY A 188 10.02 10.02 5.67
C GLY A 188 9.50 9.30 6.93
N TRP A 189 8.29 9.64 7.39
CA TRP A 189 7.67 8.96 8.53
C TRP A 189 7.44 7.47 8.27
N HIS A 190 6.88 7.12 7.12
CA HIS A 190 6.49 5.75 6.81
C HIS A 190 7.68 4.88 6.38
N LEU A 191 8.77 5.44 5.84
CA LEU A 191 10.04 4.71 5.65
C LEU A 191 10.57 4.19 7.00
N ARG A 192 10.63 5.06 8.02
CA ARG A 192 11.04 4.66 9.38
C ARG A 192 10.01 3.76 10.05
N GLY A 193 8.73 4.02 9.82
CA GLY A 193 7.63 3.19 10.34
C GLY A 193 7.67 1.77 9.80
N ALA A 194 8.06 1.56 8.54
CA ALA A 194 8.22 0.23 7.96
C ALA A 194 9.30 -0.58 8.71
N ILE A 195 10.43 0.04 9.05
CA ILE A 195 11.48 -0.60 9.86
C ILE A 195 10.95 -1.00 11.24
N ARG A 196 10.26 -0.09 11.95
CA ARG A 196 9.64 -0.40 13.25
C ARG A 196 8.62 -1.52 13.17
N ASN A 197 7.90 -1.60 12.05
CA ASN A 197 6.93 -2.65 11.76
C ASN A 197 7.57 -3.98 11.32
N GLY A 198 8.91 -4.07 11.26
CA GLY A 198 9.65 -5.31 11.04
C GLY A 198 10.26 -5.50 9.64
N ALA A 199 10.20 -4.50 8.77
CA ALA A 199 10.88 -4.55 7.48
C ALA A 199 12.41 -4.41 7.65
N SER A 200 13.18 -5.09 6.82
CA SER A 200 14.61 -4.80 6.69
C SER A 200 14.85 -3.53 5.85
N GLU A 201 16.01 -2.90 6.01
CA GLU A 201 16.38 -1.74 5.19
C GLU A 201 16.39 -2.07 3.69
N ALA A 202 16.86 -3.26 3.33
CA ALA A 202 16.91 -3.71 1.94
C ALA A 202 15.51 -3.76 1.32
N GLU A 203 14.52 -4.26 2.05
CA GLU A 203 13.13 -4.30 1.60
C GLU A 203 12.52 -2.90 1.46
N VAL A 204 12.78 -2.02 2.44
CA VAL A 204 12.29 -0.62 2.38
C VAL A 204 12.89 0.13 1.19
N ARG A 205 14.20 -0.01 0.95
CA ARG A 205 14.88 0.59 -0.21
C ARG A 205 14.34 0.03 -1.52
N ALA A 206 14.09 -1.27 -1.60
CA ALA A 206 13.50 -1.91 -2.77
C ALA A 206 12.08 -1.39 -3.06
N VAL A 207 11.20 -1.36 -2.06
CA VAL A 207 9.83 -0.86 -2.20
C VAL A 207 9.81 0.60 -2.63
N ARG A 208 10.67 1.43 -2.02
CA ARG A 208 10.85 2.82 -2.42
C ARG A 208 11.23 2.91 -3.91
N GLN A 209 12.22 2.15 -4.35
CA GLN A 209 12.66 2.20 -5.74
C GLN A 209 11.59 1.68 -6.72
N ILE A 210 10.87 0.60 -6.36
CA ILE A 210 9.74 0.09 -7.16
C ILE A 210 8.66 1.16 -7.32
N ALA A 211 8.30 1.85 -6.24
CA ALA A 211 7.30 2.92 -6.28
C ALA A 211 7.76 4.10 -7.17
N ILE A 212 9.03 4.49 -7.09
CA ILE A 212 9.61 5.53 -7.94
C ILE A 212 9.57 5.11 -9.42
N ASP A 213 10.03 3.90 -9.74
CA ASP A 213 10.09 3.41 -11.12
C ASP A 213 8.68 3.31 -11.73
N ALA A 214 7.71 2.76 -10.99
CA ALA A 214 6.32 2.65 -11.43
C ALA A 214 5.66 4.02 -11.63
N SER A 215 5.85 4.95 -10.68
CA SER A 215 5.30 6.31 -10.76
C SER A 215 5.94 7.11 -11.91
N SER A 216 7.26 6.95 -12.11
CA SER A 216 7.98 7.60 -13.22
C SER A 216 7.47 7.08 -14.56
N ALA A 217 7.27 5.77 -14.68
CA ALA A 217 6.71 5.15 -15.89
C ALA A 217 5.27 5.61 -16.15
N ALA A 218 4.52 5.94 -15.10
CA ALA A 218 3.19 6.56 -15.16
C ALA A 218 3.21 8.08 -15.45
N GLY A 219 4.40 8.68 -15.58
CA GLY A 219 4.56 10.10 -15.93
C GLY A 219 4.51 11.06 -14.74
N ILE A 220 4.60 10.56 -13.50
CA ILE A 220 4.69 11.43 -12.32
C ILE A 220 5.98 12.26 -12.38
N GLN A 221 5.83 13.56 -12.07
CA GLN A 221 6.92 14.50 -11.88
C GLN A 221 6.82 15.06 -10.47
N TRP A 222 7.80 14.74 -9.62
CA TRP A 222 7.84 15.21 -8.24
C TRP A 222 8.31 16.66 -8.17
N LYS A 223 7.65 17.47 -7.34
CA LYS A 223 8.10 18.83 -7.02
C LYS A 223 9.12 18.84 -5.89
N HIS A 224 9.11 17.80 -5.06
CA HIS A 224 9.97 17.69 -3.88
C HIS A 224 10.95 16.53 -4.02
N THR A 225 12.07 16.63 -3.31
CA THR A 225 12.99 15.50 -3.15
C THR A 225 12.28 14.37 -2.41
N ILE A 226 12.29 13.17 -2.98
CA ILE A 226 11.76 11.97 -2.31
C ILE A 226 12.73 11.57 -1.19
N PRO A 227 12.32 11.58 0.09
CA PRO A 227 13.20 11.22 1.20
C PRO A 227 13.82 9.83 1.05
N ASN A 228 15.02 9.64 1.60
CA ASN A 228 15.67 8.35 1.73
C ASN A 228 15.46 7.80 3.15
N LEU A 229 15.81 6.54 3.37
CA LEU A 229 15.73 5.96 4.71
C LEU A 229 16.70 6.64 5.70
N ASP A 230 17.83 7.12 5.17
CA ASP A 230 18.91 7.74 5.94
C ASP A 230 18.73 9.26 6.16
N SER A 231 17.63 9.84 5.66
CA SER A 231 17.35 11.28 5.71
C SER A 231 16.35 11.71 6.78
#